data_AF-A0A1Q7RBA4-F1
#
_entry.id   AF-A0A1Q7RBA4-F1
#
_cell.length_a   1.000
_cell.length_b   1.000
_cell.length_c   1.000
_cell.angle_alpha   90.00
_cell.angle_beta   90.00
_cell.angle_gamma   90.00
#
_symmetry.space_group_name_H-M   'P 1'
#
loop_
_entity.id
_entity.type
_entity.pdbx_description
1 polymer ?
#
loop_
_entity_poly.entity_id
_entity_poly.type
_entity_poly.pdbx_seq_one_letter_code
_entity_poly.pdbx_strand_id
1 'polypeptide(L)'
;MLVKHVPESTNQQFALEKGDADIARNLGAQQITALQGKAGVVTTTGNSLQLVYVGMNVTVKPLDNVNVREALRTAIDYDGIVKDLFKGGAKKVQGIVPAGLAGYNESTPFQADVNKAKSLLQQAGQSAITLELLVPTGPAPGGVAWADLAANRPARHVPRAEGSAGHDPVGTGLPGP
;
A
#
# COMPACT_ATOMS: atom_id res chain seq x y z
N MET A 1 26.86 20.51 2.02
CA MET A 1 25.77 19.53 1.87
C MET A 1 24.91 19.95 0.69
N LEU A 2 24.90 19.17 -0.39
CA LEU A 2 24.03 19.40 -1.55
C LEU A 2 22.82 18.48 -1.45
N VAL A 3 21.63 19.01 -1.67
CA VAL A 3 20.39 18.21 -1.68
C VAL A 3 19.81 18.24 -3.09
N LYS A 4 19.77 17.08 -3.74
CA LYS A 4 19.18 16.91 -5.06
C LYS A 4 17.85 16.17 -4.95
N HIS A 5 16.82 16.69 -5.62
CA HIS A 5 15.56 15.98 -5.74
C HIS A 5 15.72 14.85 -6.77
N VAL A 6 15.62 13.60 -6.29
CA VAL A 6 15.64 12.39 -7.11
C VAL A 6 14.44 11.54 -6.67
N PRO A 7 13.30 11.58 -7.39
CA PRO A 7 12.06 10.96 -6.91
C PRO A 7 12.13 9.43 -6.85
N GLU A 8 12.79 8.79 -7.82
CA GLU A 8 12.76 7.34 -7.97
C GLU A 8 13.81 6.67 -7.07
N SER A 9 13.38 5.70 -6.26
CA SER A 9 14.24 4.97 -5.33
C SER A 9 15.39 4.24 -6.04
N THR A 10 15.14 3.67 -7.22
CA THR A 10 16.17 3.01 -8.04
C THR A 10 17.27 3.98 -8.49
N ASN A 11 16.91 5.21 -8.85
CA ASN A 11 17.90 6.23 -9.23
C ASN A 11 18.74 6.66 -8.03
N GLN A 12 18.14 6.74 -6.83
CA GLN A 12 18.89 6.97 -5.59
C GLN A 12 19.87 5.83 -5.28
N GLN A 13 19.45 4.57 -5.48
CA GLN A 13 20.34 3.41 -5.31
C GLN A 13 21.56 3.51 -6.22
N PHE A 14 21.37 3.77 -7.53
CA PHE A 14 22.50 3.88 -8.45
C PHE A 14 23.44 5.03 -8.12
N ALA A 15 22.91 6.16 -7.63
CA ALA A 15 23.75 7.29 -7.20
C ALA A 15 24.63 6.91 -5.99
N LEU A 16 24.09 6.17 -5.02
CA LEU A 16 24.87 5.63 -3.90
C LEU A 16 25.96 4.65 -4.39
N GLU A 17 25.59 3.72 -5.28
CA GLU A 17 26.53 2.70 -5.78
C GLU A 17 27.69 3.27 -6.58
N LYS A 18 27.45 4.38 -7.31
CA LYS A 18 28.47 5.08 -8.09
C LYS A 18 29.32 6.06 -7.26
N GLY A 19 28.90 6.37 -6.04
CA GLY A 19 29.51 7.42 -5.21
C GLY A 19 29.10 8.84 -5.62
N ASP A 20 28.06 8.99 -6.45
CA ASP A 20 27.50 10.29 -6.83
C ASP A 20 26.65 10.91 -5.70
N ALA A 21 26.26 10.11 -4.71
CA ALA A 21 25.53 10.53 -3.52
C ALA A 21 26.12 9.89 -2.26
N ASP A 22 26.19 10.68 -1.18
CA ASP A 22 26.60 10.19 0.14
C ASP A 22 25.43 9.60 0.95
N ILE A 23 24.20 10.08 0.70
CA ILE A 23 23.00 9.73 1.48
C ILE A 23 21.79 9.61 0.54
N ALA A 24 21.04 8.50 0.66
CA ALA A 24 19.69 8.34 0.10
C ALA A 24 18.67 8.09 1.20
N ARG A 25 17.47 8.68 1.10
CA ARG A 25 16.46 8.67 2.17
C ARG A 25 15.13 8.00 1.78
N ASN A 26 14.85 7.82 0.49
CA ASN A 26 13.58 7.25 0.01
C ASN A 26 13.79 5.86 -0.63
N LEU A 27 14.63 5.03 -0.01
CA LEU A 27 14.87 3.68 -0.48
C LEU A 27 13.75 2.74 -0.01
N GLY A 28 13.24 1.92 -0.94
CA GLY A 28 12.30 0.86 -0.62
C GLY A 28 12.99 -0.38 -0.06
N ALA A 29 12.21 -1.32 0.48
CA ALA A 29 12.73 -2.57 1.03
C ALA A 29 13.60 -3.37 0.05
N GLN A 30 13.27 -3.32 -1.24
CA GLN A 30 14.07 -3.96 -2.29
C GLN A 30 15.44 -3.29 -2.46
N GLN A 31 15.48 -1.95 -2.54
CA GLN A 31 16.73 -1.19 -2.66
C GLN A 31 17.59 -1.36 -1.41
N ILE A 32 17.00 -1.33 -0.22
CA ILE A 32 17.71 -1.58 1.04
C ILE A 32 18.33 -2.98 1.03
N THR A 33 17.56 -4.02 0.69
CA THR A 33 18.09 -5.39 0.57
C THR A 33 19.23 -5.47 -0.45
N ALA A 34 19.14 -4.77 -1.59
CA ALA A 34 20.17 -4.77 -2.61
C ALA A 34 21.47 -4.04 -2.19
N LEU A 35 21.38 -3.08 -1.27
CA LEU A 35 22.52 -2.31 -0.76
C LEU A 35 23.16 -2.94 0.49
N GLN A 36 22.44 -3.81 1.21
CA GLN A 36 22.95 -4.51 2.38
C GLN A 36 24.21 -5.32 2.04
N GLY A 37 25.26 -5.13 2.84
CA GLY A 37 26.53 -5.84 2.68
C GLY A 37 27.43 -5.33 1.56
N LYS A 38 27.03 -4.28 0.81
CA LYS A 38 27.92 -3.63 -0.16
C LYS A 38 29.02 -2.85 0.54
N ALA A 39 30.25 -2.99 0.06
CA ALA A 39 31.39 -2.25 0.59
C ALA A 39 31.17 -0.74 0.45
N GLY A 40 31.46 0.01 1.52
CA GLY A 40 31.30 1.47 1.54
C GLY A 40 29.87 1.98 1.75
N VAL A 41 28.87 1.09 1.87
CA VAL A 41 27.47 1.49 2.11
C VAL A 41 26.99 0.93 3.45
N VAL A 42 26.39 1.80 4.26
CA VAL A 42 25.74 1.42 5.51
C VAL A 42 24.24 1.68 5.39
N THR A 43 23.43 0.64 5.59
CA THR A 43 21.97 0.77 5.65
C THR A 43 21.52 0.90 7.10
N THR A 44 20.72 1.93 7.41
CA THR A 44 20.13 2.13 8.74
C THR A 44 18.60 2.13 8.65
N THR A 45 17.95 1.47 9.59
CA THR A 45 16.49 1.50 9.78
C THR A 45 16.16 2.08 11.15
N GLY A 46 15.03 2.78 11.25
CA GLY A 46 14.62 3.42 12.50
C GLY A 46 13.15 3.78 12.50
N ASN A 47 12.63 4.08 13.69
CA ASN A 47 11.25 4.52 13.83
C ASN A 47 11.04 5.88 13.18
N SER A 48 9.95 6.01 12.45
CA SER A 48 9.50 7.28 11.86
C SER A 48 8.27 7.77 12.60
N LEU A 49 8.17 9.09 12.77
CA LEU A 49 6.96 9.75 13.27
C LEU A 49 5.96 10.03 12.13
N GLN A 50 6.26 9.59 10.91
CA GLN A 50 5.40 9.82 9.76
C GLN A 50 4.21 8.87 9.73
N LEU A 51 3.02 9.43 9.52
CA LEU A 51 1.79 8.68 9.34
C LEU A 51 1.40 8.68 7.86
N VAL A 52 0.96 7.52 7.39
CA VAL A 52 0.29 7.35 6.11
C VAL A 52 -1.21 7.19 6.40
N TYR A 53 -2.04 8.06 5.86
CA TYR A 53 -3.48 8.06 6.11
C TYR A 53 -4.27 8.48 4.87
N VAL A 54 -5.54 8.08 4.84
CA VAL A 54 -6.51 8.56 3.86
C VAL A 54 -7.37 9.63 4.52
N GLY A 55 -7.27 10.87 4.04
CA GLY A 55 -8.17 11.94 4.43
C GLY A 55 -9.52 11.78 3.72
N MET A 56 -10.62 11.92 4.45
CA MET A 56 -11.97 11.90 3.90
C MET A 56 -12.64 13.26 4.16
N ASN A 57 -13.15 13.90 3.11
CA ASN A 57 -13.86 15.16 3.26
C ASN A 57 -15.30 14.92 3.76
N VAL A 58 -15.53 15.17 5.05
CA VAL A 58 -16.81 14.90 5.72
C VAL A 58 -17.94 15.87 5.32
N THR A 59 -17.68 16.88 4.50
CA THR A 59 -18.71 17.81 4.01
C THR A 59 -19.21 17.47 2.61
N VAL A 60 -18.62 16.46 1.96
CA VAL A 60 -18.92 16.08 0.57
C VAL A 60 -19.60 14.71 0.55
N LYS A 61 -20.73 14.61 -0.15
CA LYS A 61 -21.41 13.34 -0.36
C LYS A 61 -20.56 12.38 -1.21
N PRO A 62 -20.55 11.06 -0.93
CA PRO A 62 -21.25 10.37 0.17
C PRO A 62 -20.43 10.26 1.47
N LEU A 63 -19.29 10.95 1.58
CA LEU A 63 -18.37 10.88 2.73
C LEU A 63 -18.89 11.65 3.96
N ASP A 64 -19.94 12.45 3.82
CA ASP A 64 -20.69 13.04 4.92
C ASP A 64 -21.37 11.99 5.81
N ASN A 65 -21.77 10.85 5.24
CA ASN A 65 -22.33 9.73 5.98
C ASN A 65 -21.24 8.93 6.71
N VAL A 66 -21.37 8.80 8.04
CA VAL A 66 -20.43 8.05 8.87
C VAL A 66 -20.32 6.58 8.48
N ASN A 67 -21.42 5.94 8.08
CA ASN A 67 -21.42 4.53 7.68
C ASN A 67 -20.59 4.31 6.40
N VAL A 68 -20.55 5.28 5.50
CA VAL A 68 -19.68 5.23 4.30
C VAL A 68 -18.21 5.29 4.72
N ARG A 69 -17.85 6.17 5.65
CA ARG A 69 -16.47 6.27 6.16
C ARG A 69 -16.05 5.00 6.92
N GLU A 70 -16.94 4.45 7.74
CA GLU A 70 -16.71 3.18 8.46
C GLU A 70 -16.58 2.00 7.49
N ALA A 71 -17.37 1.98 6.41
CA ALA A 71 -17.23 0.99 5.34
C ALA A 71 -15.84 1.06 4.70
N LEU A 72 -15.37 2.27 4.38
CA LEU A 72 -14.05 2.49 3.78
C LEU A 72 -12.92 2.04 4.73
N ARG A 73 -12.98 2.39 6.02
CA ARG A 73 -12.01 1.93 7.02
C ARG A 73 -11.98 0.41 7.14
N THR A 74 -13.15 -0.22 7.14
CA THR A 74 -13.31 -1.67 7.26
C THR A 74 -12.88 -2.41 5.99
N ALA A 75 -12.88 -1.76 4.83
CA ALA A 75 -12.47 -2.37 3.57
C ALA A 75 -10.94 -2.46 3.39
N ILE A 76 -10.15 -1.72 4.17
CA ILE A 76 -8.70 -1.62 3.97
C ILE A 76 -7.97 -2.86 4.53
N ASP A 77 -7.13 -3.48 3.70
CA ASP A 77 -6.19 -4.54 4.10
C ASP A 77 -4.91 -3.93 4.71
N TYR A 78 -4.99 -3.60 6.00
CA TYR A 78 -3.88 -3.02 6.76
C TYR A 78 -2.69 -3.97 6.88
N ASP A 79 -2.95 -5.27 7.06
CA ASP A 79 -1.90 -6.27 7.24
C ASP A 79 -1.19 -6.56 5.92
N GLY A 80 -1.93 -6.64 4.81
CA GLY A 80 -1.38 -6.72 3.46
C GLY A 80 -0.51 -5.51 3.11
N ILE A 81 -0.92 -4.28 3.48
CA ILE A 81 -0.08 -3.08 3.30
C ILE A 81 1.26 -3.23 4.04
N VAL A 82 1.22 -3.58 5.32
CA VAL A 82 2.43 -3.67 6.15
C VAL A 82 3.34 -4.81 5.67
N LYS A 83 2.78 -5.99 5.40
CA LYS A 83 3.54 -7.18 5.03
C LYS A 83 4.00 -7.16 3.58
N ASP A 84 3.12 -6.89 2.64
CA ASP A 84 3.39 -7.11 1.21
C ASP A 84 3.98 -5.87 0.54
N LEU A 85 3.47 -4.67 0.85
CA LEU A 85 3.97 -3.42 0.28
C LEU A 85 5.21 -2.91 1.02
N PHE A 86 5.14 -2.84 2.35
CA PHE A 86 6.25 -2.35 3.17
C PHE A 86 7.26 -3.41 3.61
N LYS A 87 7.03 -4.70 3.32
CA LYS A 87 7.92 -5.81 3.72
C LYS A 87 8.23 -5.82 5.22
N GLY A 88 7.26 -5.46 6.06
CA GLY A 88 7.42 -5.36 7.51
C GLY A 88 8.11 -4.08 8.00
N GLY A 89 8.51 -3.18 7.10
CA GLY A 89 9.15 -1.89 7.43
C GLY A 89 8.20 -0.79 7.92
N ALA A 90 6.93 -1.12 8.20
CA ALA A 90 5.91 -0.20 8.69
C ALA A 90 5.20 -0.77 9.92
N LYS A 91 4.68 0.11 10.78
CA LYS A 91 3.86 -0.26 11.94
C LYS A 91 2.38 0.02 11.63
N LYS A 92 1.51 -0.95 11.88
CA LYS A 92 0.06 -0.74 11.82
C LYS A 92 -0.37 0.21 12.94
N VAL A 93 -0.93 1.37 12.56
CA VAL A 93 -1.46 2.39 13.46
C VAL A 93 -2.82 2.84 12.94
N GLN A 94 -3.82 2.94 13.82
CA GLN A 94 -5.18 3.37 13.45
C GLN A 94 -5.66 4.60 14.25
N GLY A 95 -4.75 5.23 14.97
CA GLY A 95 -4.91 6.55 15.58
C GLY A 95 -4.11 7.63 14.85
N ILE A 96 -4.27 8.88 15.29
CA ILE A 96 -3.58 10.04 14.68
C ILE A 96 -2.27 10.41 15.37
N VAL A 97 -1.96 9.78 16.52
CA VAL A 97 -0.71 10.00 17.26
C VAL A 97 0.28 8.92 16.84
N PRO A 98 1.45 9.28 16.30
CA PRO A 98 2.50 8.32 15.95
C PRO A 98 3.03 7.52 17.15
N ALA A 99 3.51 6.31 16.89
CA ALA A 99 4.17 5.50 17.90
C ALA A 99 5.43 6.20 18.44
N GLY A 100 5.60 6.17 19.77
CA GLY A 100 6.73 6.80 20.45
C GLY A 100 6.46 8.21 20.97
N LEU A 101 5.30 8.80 20.68
CA LEU A 101 4.86 10.07 21.27
C LEU A 101 3.88 9.84 22.43
N ALA A 102 3.85 10.79 23.37
CA ALA A 102 2.86 10.80 24.44
C ALA A 102 1.43 10.88 23.84
N GLY A 103 0.52 10.04 24.35
CA GLY A 103 -0.84 9.91 23.81
C GLY A 103 -0.99 8.91 22.67
N TYR A 104 0.08 8.18 22.30
CA TYR A 104 -0.02 7.05 21.37
C TYR A 104 -0.96 5.97 21.92
N ASN A 105 -1.83 5.45 21.06
CA ASN A 105 -2.74 4.34 21.34
C ASN A 105 -2.44 3.18 20.38
N GLU A 106 -2.19 2.00 20.93
CA GLU A 106 -1.85 0.79 20.16
C GLU A 106 -3.05 0.06 19.56
N SER A 107 -4.27 0.49 19.90
CA SER A 107 -5.49 -0.13 19.42
C SER A 107 -5.60 -0.09 17.90
N THR A 108 -5.89 -1.25 17.32
CA THR A 108 -6.10 -1.43 15.87
C THR A 108 -7.44 -2.14 15.62
N PRO A 109 -8.58 -1.45 15.89
CA PRO A 109 -9.90 -2.08 15.88
C PRO A 109 -10.42 -2.45 14.48
N PHE A 110 -9.85 -1.89 13.41
CA PHE A 110 -10.27 -2.14 12.04
C PHE A 110 -9.45 -3.26 11.41
N GLN A 111 -10.16 -4.15 10.72
CA GLN A 111 -9.59 -5.26 9.95
C GLN A 111 -10.37 -5.34 8.64
N ALA A 112 -9.71 -5.84 7.59
CA ALA A 112 -10.33 -6.00 6.28
C ALA A 112 -11.52 -6.96 6.35
N ASP A 113 -12.72 -6.44 6.13
CA ASP A 113 -13.95 -7.21 6.01
C ASP A 113 -14.84 -6.61 4.93
N VAL A 114 -14.80 -7.21 3.74
CA VAL A 114 -15.55 -6.78 2.57
C VAL A 114 -17.06 -6.92 2.78
N ASN A 115 -17.50 -7.93 3.52
CA ASN A 115 -18.92 -8.18 3.75
C ASN A 115 -19.49 -7.13 4.70
N LYS A 116 -18.77 -6.83 5.79
CA LYS A 116 -19.13 -5.76 6.71
C LYS A 116 -19.09 -4.40 6.04
N ALA A 117 -18.08 -4.12 5.21
CA ALA A 117 -18.01 -2.88 4.44
C ALA A 117 -19.21 -2.71 3.51
N LYS A 118 -19.61 -3.77 2.78
CA LYS A 118 -20.82 -3.75 1.93
C LYS A 118 -22.09 -3.52 2.73
N SER A 119 -22.22 -4.16 3.91
CA SER A 119 -23.38 -3.95 4.79
C SER A 119 -23.47 -2.50 5.27
N LEU A 120 -22.36 -1.89 5.66
CA LEU A 120 -22.30 -0.49 6.06
C LEU A 120 -22.66 0.47 4.90
N LEU A 121 -22.25 0.18 3.67
CA LEU A 121 -22.68 0.94 2.50
C LEU A 121 -24.19 0.82 2.25
N GLN A 122 -24.76 -0.38 2.36
CA GLN A 122 -26.20 -0.58 2.22
C GLN A 122 -26.99 0.17 3.29
N GLN A 123 -26.52 0.18 4.54
CA GLN A 123 -27.09 1.00 5.62
C GLN A 123 -27.01 2.51 5.33
N ALA A 124 -26.04 2.93 4.51
CA ALA A 124 -25.94 4.30 4.00
C ALA A 124 -26.80 4.57 2.74
N GLY A 125 -27.59 3.59 2.28
CA GLY A 125 -28.38 3.67 1.05
C GLY A 125 -27.53 3.61 -0.22
N GLN A 126 -26.31 3.07 -0.14
CA GLN A 126 -25.39 2.96 -1.27
C GLN A 126 -25.21 1.49 -1.66
N SER A 127 -25.46 1.16 -2.93
CA SER A 127 -25.15 -0.16 -3.50
C SER A 127 -23.71 -0.23 -4.03
N ALA A 128 -23.21 0.89 -4.54
CA ALA A 128 -21.84 1.11 -4.97
C ALA A 128 -21.50 2.59 -4.81
N ILE A 129 -20.21 2.90 -4.65
CA ILE A 129 -19.71 4.26 -4.58
C ILE A 129 -18.50 4.41 -5.51
N THR A 130 -18.41 5.57 -6.14
CA THR A 130 -17.22 6.01 -6.88
C THR A 130 -16.70 7.25 -6.19
N LEU A 131 -15.40 7.26 -5.89
CA LEU A 131 -14.74 8.37 -5.21
C LEU A 131 -13.47 8.73 -5.98
N GLU A 132 -13.15 10.02 -6.00
CA GLU A 132 -11.86 10.50 -6.45
C GLU A 132 -10.89 10.53 -5.26
N LEU A 133 -9.74 9.87 -5.43
CA LEU A 133 -8.68 9.85 -4.42
C LEU A 133 -7.48 10.63 -4.96
N LEU A 134 -7.19 11.76 -4.31
CA LEU A 134 -5.98 12.52 -4.58
C LEU A 134 -4.78 11.80 -3.94
N VAL A 135 -3.78 11.50 -4.76
CA VAL A 135 -2.52 10.88 -4.33
C VAL A 135 -1.35 11.81 -4.65
N PRO A 136 -0.39 12.01 -3.74
CA PRO A 136 0.82 12.76 -4.07
C PRO A 136 1.63 12.06 -5.18
N THR A 137 2.34 12.86 -5.97
CA THR A 137 3.34 12.33 -6.90
C THR A 137 4.62 11.96 -6.14
N GLY A 138 5.30 10.91 -6.59
CA GLY A 138 6.53 10.40 -5.95
C GLY A 138 6.30 9.27 -4.93
N PRO A 139 7.33 8.89 -4.16
CA PRO A 139 7.24 7.79 -3.21
C PRO A 139 6.63 8.25 -1.88
N ALA A 140 5.85 7.34 -1.30
CA ALA A 140 5.50 7.34 0.11
C ALA A 140 6.72 7.00 0.98
N PRO A 141 6.64 7.24 2.30
CA PRO A 141 7.72 6.89 3.23
C PRO A 141 8.06 5.42 3.12
N GLY A 142 9.36 5.07 3.08
CA GLY A 142 9.76 3.69 2.81
C GLY A 142 9.74 3.31 1.33
N GLY A 143 9.71 4.28 0.42
CA GLY A 143 10.00 4.09 -1.01
C GLY A 143 8.89 3.44 -1.85
N VAL A 144 7.73 3.14 -1.26
CA VAL A 144 6.54 2.59 -1.94
C VAL A 144 5.82 3.71 -2.70
N ALA A 145 5.33 3.50 -3.92
CA ALA A 145 4.59 4.55 -4.63
C ALA A 145 3.21 4.79 -3.99
N TRP A 146 2.76 6.05 -3.94
CA TRP A 146 1.41 6.38 -3.45
C TRP A 146 0.29 5.71 -4.25
N ALA A 147 0.51 5.50 -5.55
CA ALA A 147 -0.43 4.79 -6.42
C ALA A 147 -0.60 3.32 -6.01
N ASP A 148 0.46 2.64 -5.57
CA ASP A 148 0.39 1.24 -5.11
C ASP A 148 -0.39 1.13 -3.80
N LEU A 149 -0.20 2.11 -2.90
CA LEU A 149 -0.98 2.21 -1.66
C LEU A 149 -2.45 2.47 -1.94
N ALA A 150 -2.77 3.38 -2.86
CA ALA A 150 -4.14 3.69 -3.26
C ALA A 150 -4.81 2.53 -3.99
N ALA A 151 -4.04 1.74 -4.75
CA ALA A 151 -4.52 0.55 -5.44
C ALA A 151 -4.74 -0.64 -4.50
N ASN A 152 -4.40 -0.54 -3.20
CA ASN A 152 -4.64 -1.61 -2.25
C ASN A 152 -6.12 -1.96 -2.21
N ARG A 153 -6.46 -3.12 -2.77
CA ARG A 153 -7.84 -3.58 -2.88
C ARG A 153 -8.26 -4.28 -1.59
N PRO A 154 -9.52 -4.12 -1.18
CA PRO A 154 -10.11 -4.94 -0.13
C PRO A 154 -9.98 -6.42 -0.52
N ALA A 155 -9.26 -7.21 0.30
CA ALA A 155 -9.06 -8.65 0.17
C ALA A 155 -8.26 -9.12 -1.06
N ARG A 156 -6.92 -9.04 -0.98
CA ARG A 156 -6.01 -9.82 -1.84
C ARG A 156 -5.87 -11.29 -1.40
N HIS A 157 -6.47 -11.69 -0.27
CA HIS A 157 -6.35 -13.04 0.30
C HIS A 157 -7.53 -13.97 -0.05
N VAL A 158 -7.95 -13.98 -1.32
CA VAL A 158 -8.54 -15.19 -1.90
C VAL A 158 -7.41 -15.88 -2.66
N PRO A 159 -6.92 -17.07 -2.25
CA PRO A 159 -5.95 -17.79 -3.06
C PRO A 159 -6.59 -18.00 -4.43
N ARG A 160 -5.87 -17.59 -5.48
CA ARG A 160 -6.24 -17.92 -6.86
C ARG A 160 -6.35 -19.45 -6.91
N ALA A 161 -7.58 -19.97 -6.93
CA ALA A 161 -7.81 -21.35 -7.27
C ALA A 161 -7.27 -21.50 -8.70
N GLU A 162 -6.09 -22.08 -8.82
CA GLU A 162 -5.63 -22.67 -10.06
C GLU A 162 -6.62 -23.80 -10.36
N GLY A 163 -7.64 -23.47 -11.14
CA GLY A 163 -8.51 -24.46 -11.75
C GLY A 163 -7.66 -25.29 -12.69
N SER A 164 -7.23 -26.46 -12.22
CA SER A 164 -6.89 -27.57 -13.09
C SER A 164 -8.17 -27.96 -13.84
N ALA A 165 -8.28 -27.50 -15.08
CA ALA A 165 -9.19 -28.10 -16.05
C ALA A 165 -8.33 -28.46 -17.25
N GLY A 166 -8.09 -29.78 -17.37
CA GLY A 166 -7.39 -30.37 -18.49
C GLY A 166 -8.04 -29.98 -19.81
N HIS A 167 -7.20 -29.68 -20.79
CA HIS A 167 -7.60 -29.56 -22.17
C HIS A 167 -6.85 -30.64 -22.94
N ASP A 168 -7.48 -31.81 -23.04
CA ASP A 168 -7.11 -32.82 -24.03
C ASP A 168 -7.57 -32.36 -25.42
N PRO A 169 -6.79 -32.63 -26.49
CA PRO A 169 -7.00 -32.07 -27.81
C PRO A 169 -8.08 -32.84 -28.58
N VAL A 170 -9.12 -32.14 -29.06
CA VAL A 170 -10.09 -32.71 -29.99
C VAL A 170 -9.73 -32.28 -31.42
N GLY A 171 -9.42 -33.28 -32.25
CA GLY A 171 -9.02 -33.14 -33.63
C GLY A 171 -10.13 -32.59 -34.54
N THR A 172 -9.73 -31.68 -35.42
CA THR A 172 -10.54 -31.25 -36.57
C THR A 172 -10.16 -32.09 -37.78
N GLY A 173 -11.07 -33.01 -38.15
CA GLY A 173 -11.08 -33.66 -39.45
C GLY A 173 -11.60 -32.71 -40.53
N LEU A 174 -10.88 -32.67 -41.65
CA LEU A 174 -11.29 -32.05 -42.91
C LEU A 174 -12.42 -32.87 -43.56
N PRO A 175 -13.30 -32.23 -44.33
CA PRO A 175 -13.89 -32.86 -45.51
C PRO A 175 -13.40 -32.16 -46.80
N GLY A 176 -12.94 -32.96 -47.76
CA GLY A 176 -12.74 -32.55 -49.17
C GLY A 176 -14.09 -32.29 -49.87
N PRO A 177 -14.14 -32.12 -51.20
CA PRO A 177 -13.30 -32.73 -52.25
C PRO A 177 -12.13 -31.89 -52.77
#